data_AF-A0A2D7CJJ7-F1
#
_entry.id   AF-A0A2D7CJJ7-F1
#
_cell.length_a   1.000
_cell.length_b   1.000
_cell.length_c   1.000
_cell.angle_alpha   90.00
_cell.angle_beta   90.00
_cell.angle_gamma   90.00
#
_symmetry.space_group_name_H-M   'P 1'
#
loop_
_entity.id
_entity.type
_entity.pdbx_description
1 polymer ?
#
loop_
_entity_poly.entity_id
_entity_poly.type
_entity_poly.pdbx_seq_one_letter_code
_entity_poly.pdbx_strand_id
1 'polypeptide(L)'
;MYQGTKRSYRDIDSPIGPLRLVGSGDSLQYLVILKAQQLRENMGEWIEESSGFGSIVDQLDAYFNNQTKYFSIPTILIGTDFQKQVW
;
A
#
# COMPACT_ATOMS: atom_id res chain seq x y z
N MET A 1 -11.76 -20.83 0.64
CA MET A 1 -12.10 -20.28 -0.68
C MET A 1 -12.07 -18.76 -0.56
N TYR A 2 -10.97 -18.10 -0.91
CA TYR A 2 -10.92 -16.63 -0.93
C TYR A 2 -11.59 -16.18 -2.23
N GLN A 3 -12.81 -15.64 -2.13
CA GLN A 3 -13.44 -14.95 -3.25
C GLN A 3 -12.49 -13.86 -3.72
N GLY A 4 -12.12 -13.88 -5.01
CA GLY A 4 -11.14 -12.97 -5.60
C GLY A 4 -11.55 -11.52 -5.37
N THR A 5 -11.03 -10.92 -4.31
CA THR A 5 -11.35 -9.54 -3.98
C THR A 5 -10.54 -8.67 -4.92
N LYS A 6 -11.24 -7.95 -5.79
CA LYS A 6 -10.66 -6.98 -6.73
C LYS A 6 -9.72 -6.07 -5.94
N ARG A 7 -8.43 -6.09 -6.28
CA ARG A 7 -7.44 -5.22 -5.63
C ARG A 7 -7.41 -3.91 -6.39
N SER A 8 -7.42 -2.81 -5.65
CA SER A 8 -7.16 -1.50 -6.22
C SER A 8 -5.78 -1.00 -5.80
N TYR A 9 -5.25 -0.07 -6.60
CA TYR A 9 -4.02 0.63 -6.27
C TYR A 9 -4.18 2.14 -6.42
N ARG A 10 -3.35 2.86 -5.68
CA ARG A 10 -3.17 4.31 -5.82
C ARG A 10 -1.69 4.65 -5.75
N ASP A 11 -1.24 5.50 -6.66
CA ASP A 11 0.09 6.09 -6.62
C ASP A 11 0.04 7.47 -5.95
N ILE A 12 1.02 7.77 -5.11
CA ILE A 12 1.22 9.07 -4.47
C ILE A 12 2.68 9.48 -4.53
N ASP A 13 2.95 10.78 -4.50
CA ASP A 13 4.30 11.29 -4.35
C ASP A 13 4.76 11.23 -2.88
N SER A 14 6.06 11.09 -2.65
CA SER A 14 6.65 11.19 -1.32
C SER A 14 8.09 11.68 -1.37
N PRO A 15 8.68 12.14 -0.25
CA PRO A 15 10.08 12.57 -0.18
C PRO A 15 11.10 11.49 -0.57
N ILE A 16 10.71 10.21 -0.60
CA ILE A 16 11.56 9.07 -0.98
C ILE A 16 11.24 8.53 -2.39
N GLY A 17 10.45 9.27 -3.17
CA GLY A 17 9.96 8.90 -4.49
C GLY A 17 8.52 8.42 -4.50
N PRO A 18 7.96 8.09 -5.67
CA PRO A 18 6.56 7.68 -5.79
C PRO A 18 6.29 6.38 -5.03
N LEU A 19 5.18 6.35 -4.30
CA LEU A 19 4.71 5.20 -3.55
C LEU A 19 3.44 4.65 -4.20
N ARG A 20 3.35 3.32 -4.30
CA ARG A 20 2.13 2.61 -4.68
C ARG A 20 1.52 1.91 -3.48
N LEU A 21 0.29 2.29 -3.17
CA LEU A 21 -0.55 1.64 -2.18
C LEU A 21 -1.42 0.62 -2.91
N VAL A 22 -1.53 -0.59 -2.37
CA VAL A 22 -2.33 -1.67 -2.97
C VAL A 22 -3.13 -2.35 -1.88
N GLY A 23 -4.39 -2.64 -2.15
CA GLY A 23 -5.27 -3.22 -1.16
C GLY A 23 -6.68 -3.48 -1.66
N SER A 24 -7.60 -3.62 -0.72
CA SER A 24 -9.02 -3.75 -1.01
C SER A 24 -9.84 -3.01 0.04
N GLY A 25 -10.71 -2.11 -0.40
CA GLY A 25 -11.34 -1.13 0.48
C GLY A 25 -10.29 -0.30 1.22
N ASP A 26 -10.44 -0.16 2.54
CA ASP A 26 -9.51 0.58 3.39
C ASP A 26 -8.34 -0.27 3.93
N SER A 27 -8.20 -1.53 3.49
CA SER A 27 -7.12 -2.41 3.96
C SER A 27 -5.89 -2.33 3.06
N LEU A 28 -4.73 -2.00 3.65
CA LEU A 28 -3.45 -1.99 2.96
C LEU A 28 -2.85 -3.41 2.94
N GLN A 29 -2.46 -3.87 1.75
CA GLN A 29 -1.81 -5.16 1.54
C GLN A 29 -0.35 -4.99 1.11
N TYR A 30 -0.08 -3.99 0.27
CA TYR A 30 1.28 -3.66 -0.18
C TYR A 30 1.51 -2.15 -0.16
N LEU A 31 2.73 -1.77 0.22
CA LEU A 31 3.27 -0.43 0.06
C LEU A 31 4.61 -0.55 -0.66
N VAL A 32 4.71 0.01 -1.86
CA VAL A 32 5.86 -0.18 -2.76
C VAL A 32 6.45 1.17 -3.13
N ILE A 33 7.76 1.34 -2.96
CA ILE A 33 8.49 2.48 -3.54
C ILE A 33 8.74 2.16 -5.02
N LEU A 34 8.11 2.90 -5.93
CA LEU A 34 8.25 2.67 -7.36
C LEU A 34 9.65 3.08 -7.83
N LYS A 35 10.48 2.10 -8.18
CA LYS A 35 11.73 2.32 -8.93
C LYS A 35 11.46 2.21 -10.43
N ALA A 36 12.25 2.92 -11.25
CA ALA A 36 12.08 2.98 -12.70
C ALA A 36 11.96 1.60 -13.41
N GLN A 37 12.53 0.53 -12.84
CA GLN A 37 12.45 -0.84 -13.39
C GLN A 37 11.23 -1.64 -12.88
N GLN A 38 10.57 -1.23 -11.80
CA GLN A 38 9.48 -2.00 -11.16
C GLN A 38 8.10 -1.74 -11.77
N LEU A 39 7.96 -0.76 -12.66
CA LEU A 39 6.69 -0.39 -13.29
C LEU A 39 6.06 -1.49 -14.17
N ARG A 40 6.76 -2.59 -14.47
CA ARG A 40 6.34 -3.52 -15.55
C ARG A 40 6.10 -4.98 -15.16
N GLU A 41 6.69 -5.52 -14.10
CA GLU A 41 6.90 -6.98 -14.10
C GLU A 41 5.87 -7.84 -13.35
N ASN A 42 5.04 -7.32 -12.44
CA ASN A 42 4.14 -8.20 -11.66
C ASN A 42 2.85 -7.52 -11.16
N MET A 43 2.13 -6.82 -12.03
CA MET A 43 0.91 -6.08 -11.67
C MET A 43 -0.35 -6.78 -12.20
N GLY A 44 -0.56 -8.06 -11.85
CA GLY A 44 -1.79 -8.76 -12.22
C GLY A 44 -3.03 -8.04 -11.69
N GLU A 45 -4.07 -7.90 -12.52
CA GLU A 45 -5.46 -7.48 -12.22
C GLU A 45 -5.67 -6.44 -11.08
N TRP A 46 -4.79 -5.45 -10.90
CA TRP A 46 -5.07 -4.33 -10.00
C TRP A 46 -5.69 -3.19 -10.78
N ILE A 47 -6.65 -2.52 -10.16
CA ILE A 47 -7.40 -1.43 -10.79
C ILE A 47 -7.02 -0.13 -10.12
N GLU A 48 -6.69 0.86 -10.92
CA GLU A 48 -6.38 2.17 -10.40
C GLU A 48 -7.61 2.80 -9.73
N GLU A 49 -7.43 3.29 -8.51
CA GLU A 49 -8.44 3.97 -7.73
C GLU A 49 -7.82 5.20 -7.05
N SER A 50 -7.81 6.32 -7.78
CA SER A 50 -7.14 7.55 -7.36
C SER A 50 -7.72 8.17 -6.07
N SER A 51 -8.96 7.86 -5.73
CA SER A 51 -9.63 8.30 -4.49
C SER A 51 -9.51 7.30 -3.33
N GLY A 52 -8.94 6.11 -3.57
CA GLY A 52 -8.78 5.09 -2.55
C GLY A 52 -7.76 5.48 -1.48
N PHE A 53 -7.79 4.77 -0.35
CA PHE A 53 -6.78 4.84 0.71
C PHE A 53 -6.62 6.22 1.40
N GLY A 54 -7.64 7.09 1.36
CA GLY A 54 -7.54 8.48 1.86
C GLY A 54 -6.93 8.60 3.26
N SER A 55 -7.45 7.84 4.23
CA SER A 55 -6.92 7.84 5.61
C SER A 55 -5.45 7.39 5.71
N ILE A 56 -5.01 6.49 4.82
CA ILE A 56 -3.62 6.02 4.79
C ILE A 56 -2.71 7.09 4.19
N VAL A 57 -3.17 7.77 3.13
CA VAL A 57 -2.46 8.89 2.51
C VAL A 57 -2.27 10.02 3.52
N ASP A 58 -3.32 10.40 4.26
CA ASP A 58 -3.24 11.44 5.28
C ASP A 58 -2.22 11.09 6.38
N GLN A 59 -2.17 9.83 6.80
CA GLN A 59 -1.20 9.36 7.79
C GLN A 59 0.23 9.31 7.25
N LEU A 60 0.42 8.97 5.98
CA LEU A 60 1.74 9.02 5.32
C LEU A 60 2.23 10.47 5.20
N ASP A 61 1.36 11.40 4.83
CA ASP A 61 1.70 12.83 4.78
C ASP A 61 2.07 13.34 6.17
N ALA A 62 1.30 13.00 7.21
CA ALA A 62 1.63 13.34 8.58
C ALA A 62 2.98 12.74 9.01
N TYR A 63 3.28 11.50 8.61
CA TYR A 63 4.54 10.84 8.91
C TYR A 63 5.73 11.56 8.26
N PHE A 64 5.63 11.86 6.95
CA PHE A 64 6.70 12.56 6.24
C PHE A 64 6.92 13.99 6.74
N ASN A 65 5.88 14.63 7.29
CA ASN A 65 5.97 15.92 7.97
C ASN A 65 6.37 15.83 9.45
N ASN A 66 6.79 14.66 9.95
CA ASN A 66 7.17 14.40 11.35
C ASN A 66 6.05 14.66 12.38
N GLN A 67 4.78 14.65 11.95
CA GLN A 67 3.62 14.90 12.79
C GLN A 67 3.10 13.63 13.48
N THR A 68 3.37 12.45 12.92
CA THR A 68 3.08 11.16 13.55
C THR A 68 4.26 10.19 13.43
N LYS A 69 4.36 9.28 14.39
CA LYS A 69 5.25 8.12 14.36
C LYS A 69 4.49 6.80 14.39
N TYR A 70 3.16 6.86 14.53
CA TYR A 70 2.29 5.70 14.68
C TYR A 70 1.23 5.71 13.60
N PHE A 71 0.90 4.53 13.11
CA PHE A 71 -0.11 4.30 12.09
C PHE A 71 -1.26 3.48 12.66
N SER A 72 -2.49 3.86 12.31
CA SER A 72 -3.71 3.11 12.58
C SER A 72 -4.33 2.72 11.24
N ILE A 73 -3.77 1.67 10.63
CA ILE A 73 -4.14 1.19 9.31
C ILE A 73 -4.59 -0.27 9.42
N PRO A 74 -5.74 -0.65 8.85
CA PRO A 74 -6.09 -2.06 8.67
C PRO A 74 -5.09 -2.70 7.70
N THR A 75 -4.25 -3.62 8.20
CA THR A 75 -3.22 -4.28 7.39
C THR A 75 -3.49 -5.78 7.28
N ILE A 76 -3.41 -6.31 6.06
CA ILE A 76 -3.47 -7.76 5.82
C ILE A 76 -2.08 -8.23 5.41
N LEU A 77 -1.39 -8.92 6.32
CA LEU A 77 -0.06 -9.46 6.07
C LEU A 77 -0.13 -10.74 5.24
N ILE A 78 0.35 -10.67 4.00
CA ILE A 78 0.41 -11.81 3.07
C ILE A 78 1.86 -12.27 2.96
N GLY A 79 2.16 -13.43 3.56
CA GLY A 79 3.49 -14.01 3.58
C GLY A 79 3.48 -15.40 4.20
N THR A 80 4.65 -16.04 4.23
CA THR A 80 4.88 -17.28 4.98
C THR A 80 4.70 -17.04 6.48
N ASP A 81 4.50 -18.10 7.26
CA ASP A 81 4.36 -17.98 8.71
C ASP A 81 5.60 -17.34 9.35
N PHE A 82 6.80 -17.65 8.83
CA PHE A 82 8.03 -17.00 9.26
C PHE A 82 8.03 -15.50 8.96
N GLN A 83 7.63 -15.08 7.75
CA GLN A 83 7.55 -13.67 7.39
C GLN A 83 6.59 -12.90 8.32
N LYS A 84 5.42 -13.47 8.61
CA LYS A 84 4.43 -12.87 9.51
C LYS A 84 4.88 -12.77 10.97
N GLN A 85 5.84 -13.59 11.40
CA GLN A 85 6.41 -13.49 12.76
C GLN A 85 7.49 -12.41 12.88
N VAL A 86 8.12 -12.04 11.76
CA VAL A 86 9.19 -11.03 11.72
C VAL A 86 8.65 -9.62 11.50
N TRP A 87 7.58 -9.49 10.71
CA TRP A 87 6.87 -8.23 10.48
C TRP A 87 6.07 -7.80 11.72
#